data_AF-A0A7C1E470-F1
#
_entry.id   AF-A0A7C1E470-F1
#
_cell.length_a   1.000
_cell.length_b   1.000
_cell.length_c   1.000
_cell.angle_alpha   90.00
_cell.angle_beta   90.00
_cell.angle_gamma   90.00
#
_symmetry.space_group_name_H-M   'P 1'
#
loop_
_entity.id
_entity.type
_entity.pdbx_description
1 polymer ?
#
loop_
_entity_poly.entity_id
_entity_poly.type
_entity_poly.pdbx_seq_one_letter_code
_entity_poly.pdbx_strand_id
1 'polypeptide(L)'
;MAKHQKHRTTKHEMKEDKFISSVMGGAKYARENVQSVVIVVVIVIAILAGGIYLQSSRINRREAAATKLGLAQIAYDTENYMEAKDTLLSLATSFPKTDAAKTGFYLLGHLYFALGQMDSAETFWNKFLESGMDDADMKAAS
;
A
#
# COMPACT_ATOMS: atom_id res chain seq x y z
N MET A 1 28.66 12.60 -64.82
CA MET A 1 28.18 11.58 -63.86
C MET A 1 28.18 12.19 -62.47
N ALA A 2 27.05 12.67 -61.96
CA ALA A 2 26.95 13.23 -60.61
C ALA A 2 26.49 12.14 -59.63
N LYS A 3 27.39 11.72 -58.75
CA LYS A 3 27.16 10.63 -57.78
C LYS A 3 26.48 11.23 -56.55
N HIS A 4 25.16 11.07 -56.44
CA HIS A 4 24.43 11.42 -55.21
C HIS A 4 24.95 10.58 -54.05
N GLN A 5 25.74 11.18 -53.16
CA GLN A 5 26.13 10.58 -51.88
C GLN A 5 24.95 10.67 -50.91
N LYS A 6 24.30 9.53 -50.68
CA LYS A 6 23.23 9.37 -49.69
C LYS A 6 23.89 9.40 -48.30
N HIS A 7 23.85 10.54 -47.61
CA HIS A 7 24.31 10.63 -46.22
C HIS A 7 23.45 9.72 -45.34
N ARG A 8 24.08 8.69 -44.74
CA ARG A 8 23.46 7.86 -43.71
C ARG A 8 23.53 8.64 -42.40
N THR A 9 22.43 9.27 -42.00
CA THR A 9 22.30 9.84 -40.65
C THR A 9 22.41 8.73 -39.62
N THR A 10 23.35 8.87 -38.70
CA THR A 10 23.65 7.84 -37.71
C THR A 10 22.53 7.86 -36.67
N LYS A 11 22.01 6.70 -36.25
CA LYS A 11 20.87 6.57 -35.29
C LYS A 11 21.02 7.39 -34.00
N HIS A 12 22.24 7.74 -33.62
CA HIS A 12 22.56 8.55 -32.45
C HIS A 12 22.24 10.03 -32.64
N GLU A 13 22.62 10.61 -33.78
CA GLU A 13 22.38 12.02 -34.14
C GLU A 13 20.87 12.32 -34.24
N MET A 14 20.08 11.37 -34.76
CA MET A 14 18.62 11.49 -34.82
C MET A 14 17.94 11.45 -33.44
N LYS A 15 18.57 10.80 -32.43
CA LYS A 15 18.05 10.75 -31.06
C LYS A 15 18.39 12.03 -30.31
N GLU A 16 19.60 12.53 -30.50
CA GLU A 16 20.08 13.77 -29.89
C GLU A 16 19.27 14.97 -30.40
N ASP A 17 19.06 15.06 -31.71
CA ASP A 17 18.27 16.14 -32.33
C ASP A 17 16.81 16.12 -31.87
N LYS A 18 16.20 14.93 -31.73
CA LYS A 18 14.84 14.78 -31.15
C LYS A 18 14.77 15.19 -29.68
N PHE A 19 15.81 14.92 -28.89
CA PHE A 19 15.85 15.33 -27.48
C PHE A 19 15.99 16.84 -27.37
N ILE A 20 16.96 17.42 -28.08
CA ILE A 20 17.19 18.87 -28.11
C ILE A 20 15.96 19.62 -28.62
N SER A 21 15.30 19.14 -29.69
CA SER A 21 14.08 19.75 -30.20
C SER A 21 12.94 19.70 -29.18
N SER A 22 12.83 18.60 -28.41
CA SER A 22 11.81 18.44 -27.38
C SER A 22 12.08 19.36 -26.18
N VAL A 23 13.34 19.48 -25.75
CA VAL A 23 13.75 20.38 -24.67
C VAL A 23 13.56 21.84 -25.09
N MET A 24 13.95 22.21 -26.32
CA MET A 24 13.73 23.56 -26.85
C MET A 24 12.24 23.89 -26.98
N GLY A 25 11.41 22.95 -27.45
CA GLY A 25 9.97 23.10 -27.52
C GLY A 25 9.32 23.27 -26.14
N GLY A 26 9.75 22.46 -25.15
CA GLY A 26 9.30 22.57 -23.77
C GLY A 26 9.72 23.89 -23.10
N ALA A 27 10.96 24.34 -23.32
CA ALA A 27 11.46 25.61 -22.79
C ALA A 27 10.74 26.82 -23.42
N LYS A 28 10.45 26.78 -24.73
CA LYS A 28 9.66 27.81 -25.41
C LYS A 28 8.23 27.86 -24.88
N TYR A 29 7.57 26.72 -24.77
CA TYR A 29 6.23 26.62 -24.19
C TYR A 29 6.18 27.14 -22.75
N ALA A 30 7.19 26.80 -21.95
CA ALA A 30 7.25 27.23 -20.56
C ALA A 30 7.41 28.75 -20.41
N ARG A 31 8.18 29.40 -21.30
CA ARG A 31 8.30 30.86 -21.34
C ARG A 31 7.02 31.54 -21.80
N GLU A 32 6.34 30.98 -22.79
CA GLU A 32 5.13 31.56 -23.38
C GLU A 32 3.89 31.35 -22.50
N ASN A 33 3.85 30.28 -21.68
CA ASN A 33 2.67 29.86 -20.92
C ASN A 33 3.01 29.56 -19.45
N VAL A 34 3.76 30.45 -18.79
CA VAL A 34 4.20 30.28 -17.38
C VAL A 34 3.02 29.96 -16.45
N GLN A 35 1.86 30.60 -16.62
CA GLN A 35 0.68 30.35 -15.78
C GLN A 35 0.22 28.88 -15.86
N SER A 36 0.13 28.31 -17.07
CA SER A 36 -0.24 26.89 -17.26
C SER A 36 0.80 25.96 -16.65
N VAL A 37 2.10 26.27 -16.79
CA VAL A 37 3.18 25.48 -16.18
C VAL A 37 3.08 25.48 -14.67
N VAL A 38 2.87 26.65 -14.05
CA VAL A 38 2.73 26.77 -12.59
C VAL A 38 1.54 25.93 -12.10
N ILE A 39 0.39 25.99 -12.78
CA ILE A 39 -0.78 25.17 -12.43
C ILE A 39 -0.44 23.67 -12.48
N VAL A 40 0.21 23.20 -13.56
CA VAL A 40 0.62 21.79 -13.69
C VAL A 40 1.57 21.39 -12.57
N VAL A 41 2.57 22.22 -12.26
CA VAL A 41 3.52 21.95 -11.18
C VAL A 41 2.81 21.87 -9.82
N VAL A 42 1.89 22.79 -9.53
CA VAL A 42 1.10 22.77 -8.29
C VAL A 42 0.26 21.50 -8.19
N ILE A 43 -0.38 21.07 -9.28
CA ILE A 43 -1.14 19.81 -9.32
C ILE A 43 -0.22 18.62 -9.05
N VAL A 44 0.96 18.56 -9.68
CA VAL A 44 1.93 17.48 -9.45
C VAL A 44 2.38 17.45 -7.98
N ILE A 45 2.70 18.61 -7.40
CA ILE A 45 3.07 18.70 -5.98
C ILE A 45 1.92 18.23 -5.07
N ALA A 46 0.68 18.64 -5.36
CA ALA A 46 -0.49 18.23 -4.58
C ALA A 46 -0.72 16.71 -4.65
N ILE A 47 -0.55 16.09 -5.82
CA ILE A 47 -0.64 14.63 -5.99
C ILE A 47 0.44 13.92 -5.18
N LEU A 48 1.69 14.40 -5.25
CA LEU A 48 2.81 13.82 -4.49
C LEU A 48 2.59 13.95 -2.97
N ALA A 49 2.24 15.15 -2.50
CA ALA A 49 1.95 15.40 -1.09
C ALA A 49 0.78 14.54 -0.59
N GLY A 50 -0.29 14.43 -1.38
CA GLY A 50 -1.42 13.54 -1.09
C GLY A 50 -1.01 12.07 -1.02
N GLY A 51 -0.19 11.60 -1.96
CA GLY A 51 0.36 10.24 -1.96
C GLY A 51 1.19 9.94 -0.72
N ILE A 52 2.12 10.84 -0.35
CA ILE A 52 2.95 10.71 0.85
C ILE A 52 2.08 10.70 2.11
N TYR A 53 1.11 11.62 2.22
CA TYR A 53 0.20 11.67 3.35
C TYR A 53 -0.61 10.39 3.51
N LEU A 54 -1.18 9.88 2.41
CA LEU A 54 -1.93 8.62 2.41
C LEU A 54 -1.03 7.43 2.78
N GLN A 55 0.21 7.41 2.30
CA GLN A 55 1.17 6.36 2.64
C GLN A 55 1.56 6.40 4.12
N SER A 56 1.90 7.58 4.64
CA SER A 56 2.22 7.78 6.06
C SER A 56 1.04 7.39 6.96
N SER A 57 -0.18 7.80 6.60
CA SER A 57 -1.39 7.40 7.33
C SER A 57 -1.61 5.88 7.35
N ARG A 58 -1.32 5.19 6.24
CA ARG A 58 -1.39 3.72 6.19
C ARG A 58 -0.33 3.06 7.07
N ILE A 59 0.89 3.58 7.12
CA ILE A 59 1.98 3.05 7.98
C ILE A 59 1.57 3.17 9.45
N ASN A 60 1.16 4.37 9.88
CA ASN A 60 0.76 4.61 11.28
C ASN A 60 -0.41 3.69 11.69
N ARG A 61 -1.39 3.45 10.79
CA ARG A 61 -2.49 2.51 11.04
C ARG A 61 -2.02 1.06 11.16
N ARG A 62 -1.02 0.64 10.37
CA ARG A 62 -0.46 -0.72 10.43
C ARG A 62 0.30 -0.94 11.74
N GLU A 63 1.12 0.02 12.15
CA GLU A 63 1.83 -0.04 13.44
C GLU A 63 0.84 -0.10 14.62
N ALA A 64 -0.17 0.77 14.65
CA ALA A 64 -1.20 0.74 15.69
C ALA A 64 -1.94 -0.61 15.75
N ALA A 65 -2.22 -1.21 14.59
CA ALA A 65 -2.83 -2.53 14.51
C ALA A 65 -1.90 -3.65 15.03
N ALA A 66 -0.61 -3.60 14.67
CA ALA A 66 0.39 -4.56 15.15
C ALA A 66 0.57 -4.49 16.67
N THR A 67 0.66 -3.28 17.24
CA THR A 67 0.71 -3.09 18.70
C THR A 67 -0.51 -3.72 19.39
N LYS A 68 -1.70 -3.54 18.82
CA LYS A 68 -2.93 -4.07 19.38
C LYS A 68 -3.03 -5.60 19.27
N LEU A 69 -2.48 -6.18 18.20
CA LEU A 69 -2.32 -7.63 18.09
C LEU A 69 -1.37 -8.16 19.17
N GLY A 70 -0.24 -7.49 19.38
CA GLY A 70 0.71 -7.84 20.44
C GLY A 70 0.07 -7.81 21.84
N LEU A 71 -0.75 -6.79 22.13
CA LEU A 71 -1.51 -6.74 23.39
C LEU A 71 -2.48 -7.91 23.54
N ALA A 72 -3.17 -8.30 22.47
CA ALA A 72 -4.05 -9.46 22.49
C ALA A 72 -3.29 -10.77 22.73
N GLN A 73 -2.10 -10.93 22.15
CA GLN A 73 -1.24 -12.10 22.36
C GLN A 73 -0.75 -12.16 23.80
N ILE A 74 -0.31 -11.04 24.37
CA ILE A 74 0.06 -10.96 25.79
C ILE A 74 -1.12 -11.36 26.69
N ALA A 75 -2.32 -10.85 26.42
CA ALA A 75 -3.53 -11.23 27.18
C ALA A 75 -3.84 -12.72 27.03
N TYR A 76 -3.64 -13.30 25.84
CA TYR A 76 -3.81 -14.73 25.61
C TYR A 76 -2.77 -15.57 26.37
N ASP A 77 -1.50 -15.19 26.33
CA ASP A 77 -0.39 -15.88 26.99
C ASP A 77 -0.49 -15.83 28.52
N THR A 78 -1.19 -14.81 29.04
CA THR A 78 -1.52 -14.66 30.46
C THR A 78 -2.86 -15.30 30.84
N GLU A 79 -3.42 -16.12 29.94
CA GLU A 79 -4.71 -16.82 30.08
C GLU A 79 -5.92 -15.89 30.28
N ASN A 80 -5.78 -14.59 30.03
CA ASN A 80 -6.89 -13.63 30.05
C ASN A 80 -7.66 -13.66 28.72
N TYR A 81 -8.31 -14.79 28.44
CA TYR A 81 -8.99 -15.05 27.17
C TYR A 81 -10.12 -14.06 26.86
N MET A 82 -10.77 -13.49 27.88
CA MET A 82 -11.81 -12.48 27.67
C MET A 82 -11.22 -11.15 27.18
N GLU A 83 -10.12 -10.69 27.79
CA GLU A 83 -9.41 -9.50 27.34
C GLU A 83 -8.79 -9.70 25.95
N ALA A 84 -8.21 -10.87 25.70
CA ALA A 84 -7.68 -11.23 24.39
C ALA A 84 -8.78 -11.15 23.32
N LYS A 85 -9.96 -11.73 23.59
CA LYS A 85 -11.12 -11.67 22.68
C LYS A 85 -11.52 -10.23 22.37
N ASP A 86 -11.73 -9.42 23.40
CA ASP A 86 -12.21 -8.04 23.23
C ASP A 86 -11.18 -7.18 22.49
N THR A 87 -9.89 -7.38 22.78
CA THR A 87 -8.80 -6.71 22.09
C THR A 87 -8.74 -7.11 20.62
N LEU A 88 -8.88 -8.40 20.30
CA LEU A 88 -8.91 -8.91 18.92
C LEU A 88 -10.14 -8.43 18.14
N LEU A 89 -11.33 -8.43 18.75
CA LEU A 89 -12.55 -7.87 18.13
C LEU A 89 -12.34 -6.40 17.81
N SER A 90 -11.78 -5.65 18.76
CA SER A 90 -11.51 -4.24 18.58
C SER A 90 -10.42 -3.98 17.52
N LEU A 91 -9.44 -4.89 17.36
CA LEU A 91 -8.46 -4.87 16.28
C LEU A 91 -9.13 -5.07 14.91
N ALA A 92 -9.97 -6.11 14.80
CA ALA A 92 -10.74 -6.41 13.60
C ALA A 92 -11.65 -5.25 13.17
N THR A 93 -12.31 -4.57 14.11
CA THR A 93 -13.20 -3.44 13.78
C THR A 93 -12.45 -2.16 13.44
N SER A 94 -11.36 -1.85 14.14
CA SER A 94 -10.64 -0.59 13.96
C SER A 94 -9.67 -0.61 12.77
N PHE A 95 -9.17 -1.80 12.42
CA PHE A 95 -8.11 -1.97 11.43
C PHE A 95 -8.39 -3.11 10.41
N PRO A 96 -9.61 -3.27 9.86
CA PRO A 96 -10.03 -4.46 9.12
C PRO A 96 -9.20 -4.83 7.87
N LYS A 97 -8.34 -3.93 7.38
CA LYS A 97 -7.52 -4.11 6.18
C LYS A 97 -6.03 -4.30 6.47
N THR A 98 -5.63 -4.31 7.74
CA THR A 98 -4.22 -4.54 8.11
C THR A 98 -3.97 -6.03 8.26
N ASP A 99 -2.72 -6.45 8.05
CA ASP A 99 -2.34 -7.86 8.18
C ASP A 99 -2.55 -8.34 9.63
N ALA A 100 -2.27 -7.49 10.61
CA ALA A 100 -2.57 -7.76 12.01
C ALA A 100 -4.06 -8.11 12.27
N ALA A 101 -5.00 -7.41 11.63
CA ALA A 101 -6.42 -7.72 11.78
C ALA A 101 -6.81 -9.04 11.11
N LYS A 102 -6.15 -9.41 10.01
CA LYS A 102 -6.32 -10.72 9.37
C LYS A 102 -5.85 -11.83 10.32
N THR A 103 -4.66 -11.71 10.89
CA THR A 103 -4.19 -12.61 11.97
C THR A 103 -5.18 -12.64 13.14
N GLY A 104 -5.77 -11.49 13.47
CA GLY A 104 -6.78 -11.39 14.51
C GLY A 104 -8.05 -12.20 14.21
N PHE A 105 -8.48 -12.31 12.95
CA PHE A 105 -9.59 -13.19 12.56
C PHE A 105 -9.27 -14.67 12.82
N TYR A 106 -8.06 -15.11 12.47
CA TYR A 106 -7.61 -16.48 12.74
C TYR A 106 -7.62 -16.80 14.24
N LEU A 107 -7.07 -15.89 15.06
CA LEU A 107 -7.02 -16.04 16.52
C LEU A 107 -8.41 -16.01 17.16
N LEU A 108 -9.30 -15.13 16.70
CA LEU A 108 -10.70 -15.11 17.15
C LEU A 108 -11.40 -16.43 16.85
N GLY A 109 -11.20 -16.99 15.67
CA GLY A 109 -11.77 -18.30 15.32
C GLY A 109 -11.35 -19.39 16.31
N HIS A 110 -10.05 -19.46 16.62
CA HIS A 110 -9.52 -20.39 17.62
C HIS A 110 -10.09 -20.17 19.01
N LEU A 111 -10.19 -18.90 19.43
CA LEU A 111 -10.70 -18.55 20.75
C LEU A 111 -12.18 -18.91 20.89
N TYR A 112 -12.99 -18.61 19.88
CA TYR A 112 -14.40 -19.00 19.86
C TYR A 112 -14.59 -20.52 19.80
N PHE A 113 -13.73 -21.22 19.07
CA PHE A 113 -13.73 -22.69 19.04
C PHE A 113 -13.41 -23.28 20.41
N ALA A 114 -12.39 -22.77 21.09
CA ALA A 114 -12.02 -23.19 22.45
C ALA A 114 -13.16 -22.93 23.46
N LEU A 115 -13.96 -21.89 23.23
CA LEU A 115 -15.15 -21.56 24.03
C LEU A 115 -16.41 -22.35 23.65
N GLY A 116 -16.31 -23.30 22.70
CA GLY A 116 -17.45 -24.10 22.22
C GLY A 116 -18.42 -23.34 21.31
N GLN A 117 -18.08 -22.13 20.86
CA GLN A 117 -18.91 -21.28 20.01
C GLN A 117 -18.56 -21.51 18.53
N MET A 118 -18.95 -22.66 17.99
CA MET A 118 -18.60 -23.11 16.63
C MET A 118 -19.06 -22.15 15.52
N ASP A 119 -20.28 -21.60 15.60
CA ASP A 119 -20.80 -20.67 14.58
C ASP A 119 -19.96 -19.38 14.48
N SER A 120 -19.54 -18.86 15.63
CA SER A 120 -18.66 -17.70 15.71
C SER A 120 -17.27 -18.05 15.17
N ALA A 121 -16.75 -19.22 15.51
CA ALA A 121 -15.46 -19.69 15.03
C ALA A 121 -15.41 -19.77 13.50
N GLU A 122 -16.41 -20.41 12.90
CA GLU A 122 -16.58 -20.49 11.45
C GLU A 122 -16.65 -19.11 10.80
N THR A 123 -17.44 -18.19 11.39
CA THR A 123 -17.55 -16.81 10.89
C THR A 123 -16.19 -16.12 10.81
N PHE A 124 -15.36 -16.24 11.85
CA PHE A 124 -14.06 -15.58 11.88
C PHE A 124 -13.01 -16.28 11.02
N TRP A 125 -13.02 -17.60 10.92
CA TRP A 125 -12.16 -18.30 9.96
C TRP A 125 -12.53 -18.00 8.52
N ASN A 126 -13.81 -17.89 8.17
CA ASN A 126 -14.23 -17.46 6.84
C ASN A 126 -13.73 -16.05 6.52
N LYS A 127 -13.81 -15.11 7.48
CA LYS A 127 -13.21 -13.77 7.32
C LYS A 127 -11.70 -13.81 7.10
N PHE A 128 -11.00 -14.73 7.78
CA PHE A 128 -9.57 -14.95 7.56
C PHE A 128 -9.30 -15.46 6.13
N LEU A 129 -10.04 -16.47 5.67
CA LEU A 129 -9.89 -17.04 4.32
C LEU A 129 -10.23 -16.02 3.22
N GLU A 130 -11.28 -15.23 3.40
CA GLU A 130 -11.67 -14.15 2.48
C GLU A 130 -10.64 -13.02 2.42
N SER A 131 -9.81 -12.87 3.45
CA SER A 131 -8.79 -11.82 3.49
C SER A 131 -7.63 -12.04 2.51
N GLY A 132 -7.52 -13.26 1.96
CA GLY A 132 -6.48 -13.66 1.01
C GLY A 132 -5.08 -13.78 1.62
N MET A 133 -4.99 -13.88 2.96
CA MET A 133 -3.73 -14.16 3.66
C MET A 133 -3.38 -15.64 3.51
N ASP A 134 -2.18 -15.92 3.03
CA ASP A 134 -1.66 -17.29 2.94
C ASP A 134 -0.79 -17.67 4.15
N ASP A 135 -0.36 -18.94 4.21
CA ASP A 135 0.48 -19.45 5.30
C ASP A 135 1.85 -18.77 5.39
N ALA A 136 2.37 -18.25 4.27
CA ALA A 136 3.65 -17.55 4.26
C ALA A 136 3.50 -16.14 4.87
N ASP A 137 2.41 -15.46 4.55
CA ASP A 137 2.03 -14.17 5.12
C ASP A 137 1.76 -14.26 6.62
N MET A 138 1.16 -15.35 7.10
CA MET A 138 0.97 -15.59 8.52
C MET A 138 2.30 -15.67 9.28
N LYS A 139 3.29 -16.41 8.75
CA LYS A 139 4.62 -16.55 9.39
C LYS A 139 5.40 -15.25 9.43
N ALA A 140 5.16 -14.34 8.49
CA ALA A 140 5.76 -13.01 8.51
C ALA A 140 5.08 -12.06 9.51
N ALA A 141 3.87 -12.38 9.95
CA ALA A 141 3.06 -11.57 10.86
C ALA A 141 3.11 -12.03 12.33
N SER A 142 3.68 -13.21 12.60
CA SER A 142 3.95 -13.77 13.94
C SER A 142 5.37 -13.48 14.40
#